data_AF-F3GLE0-F1
#
_entry.id   AF-F3GLE0-F1
#
_cell.length_a   1.000
_cell.length_b   1.000
_cell.length_c   1.000
_cell.angle_alpha   90.00
_cell.angle_beta   90.00
_cell.angle_gamma   90.00
#
_symmetry.space_group_name_H-M   'P 1'
#
loop_
_entity.id
_entity.type
_entity.pdbx_description
1 polymer ?
#
loop_
_entity_poly.entity_id
_entity_poly.type
_entity_poly.pdbx_seq_one_letter_code
_entity_poly.pdbx_strand_id
1 'polypeptide(L)'
;FSTSAILGYTIDQLQFDDGTIWNTTDISSNLAGQTSADPLNLAGTGENDVLAGGAGNDTLSGAAGDDVLDGRTGNDRLDGGAGDDIYLFGKGAGQDTISSYEGRVGKLDTVRLTALNASDISLVRDANDLVINVNGTADSLRISNHFIGEATSG
;
A
#
# COMPACT_ATOMS: atom_id res chain seq x y z
N PHE A 1 4.20 -15.09 32.46
CA PHE A 1 4.89 -13.85 32.07
C PHE A 1 3.85 -12.76 31.87
N SER A 2 4.08 -11.59 32.44
CA SER A 2 3.13 -10.50 32.63
C SER A 2 2.88 -9.67 31.38
N THR A 3 1.67 -9.06 31.33
CA THR A 3 1.29 -7.76 30.72
C THR A 3 1.54 -7.62 29.22
N SER A 4 0.51 -7.42 28.39
CA SER A 4 -0.25 -6.17 28.39
C SER A 4 -1.67 -6.34 27.85
N ALA A 5 -2.61 -5.72 28.55
CA ALA A 5 -3.96 -5.48 28.06
C ALA A 5 -3.90 -4.44 26.94
N ILE A 6 -3.91 -4.90 25.69
CA ILE A 6 -4.51 -4.14 24.61
C ILE A 6 -5.96 -4.62 24.60
N LEU A 7 -6.93 -3.71 24.65
CA LEU A 7 -8.34 -4.06 24.44
C LEU A 7 -8.50 -4.52 22.98
N GLY A 8 -8.04 -5.73 22.70
CA GLY A 8 -8.03 -6.31 21.37
C GLY A 8 -9.43 -6.81 21.07
N TYR A 9 -10.13 -6.15 20.17
CA TYR A 9 -11.32 -6.69 19.50
C TYR A 9 -10.96 -7.88 18.57
N THR A 10 -9.91 -8.63 18.89
CA THR A 10 -9.29 -9.63 18.03
C THR A 10 -9.67 -11.01 18.53
N ILE A 11 -10.08 -11.87 17.60
CA ILE A 11 -10.29 -13.28 17.87
C ILE A 11 -8.92 -13.97 17.87
N ASP A 12 -8.52 -14.51 19.02
CA ASP A 12 -7.23 -15.20 19.16
C ASP A 12 -7.20 -16.56 18.46
N GLN A 13 -8.38 -17.17 18.26
CA GLN A 13 -8.51 -18.51 17.72
C GLN A 13 -9.89 -18.78 17.12
N LEU A 14 -9.93 -19.47 15.97
CA LEU A 14 -11.12 -20.15 15.46
C LEU A 14 -10.93 -21.66 15.64
N GLN A 15 -11.94 -22.32 16.21
CA GLN A 15 -11.95 -23.77 16.41
C GLN A 15 -13.07 -24.40 15.58
N PHE A 16 -12.74 -25.48 14.87
CA PHE A 16 -13.67 -26.20 14.01
C PHE A 16 -14.06 -27.55 14.64
N ASP A 17 -15.21 -28.09 14.24
CA ASP A 17 -15.75 -29.35 14.78
C ASP A 17 -14.87 -30.57 14.47
N ASP A 18 -13.99 -30.49 13.47
CA ASP A 18 -13.02 -31.53 13.12
C ASP A 18 -11.74 -31.50 13.98
N GLY A 19 -11.65 -30.54 14.91
CA GLY A 19 -10.49 -30.33 15.77
C GLY A 19 -9.40 -29.45 15.17
N THR A 20 -9.60 -28.93 13.95
CA THR A 20 -8.72 -27.90 13.38
C THR A 20 -8.80 -26.63 14.21
N ILE A 21 -7.65 -26.00 14.40
CA ILE A 21 -7.50 -24.75 15.13
C ILE A 21 -6.77 -23.77 14.24
N TRP A 22 -7.35 -22.60 14.02
CA TRP A 22 -6.68 -21.46 13.39
C TRP A 22 -6.32 -20.46 14.46
N ASN A 23 -5.02 -20.19 14.61
CA ASN A 23 -4.53 -19.09 15.45
C ASN A 23 -4.54 -17.77 14.66
N THR A 24 -4.11 -16.67 15.29
CA THR A 24 -4.05 -15.35 14.64
C THR A 24 -3.24 -15.33 13.34
N THR A 25 -2.17 -16.10 13.22
CA THR A 25 -1.40 -16.23 11.97
C THR A 25 -2.22 -16.92 10.88
N ASP A 26 -2.93 -17.99 11.21
CA ASP A 26 -3.78 -18.71 10.27
C ASP A 26 -4.98 -17.85 9.85
N ILE A 27 -5.59 -17.13 10.79
CA ILE A 27 -6.69 -16.19 10.54
C ILE A 27 -6.22 -15.08 9.58
N SER A 28 -5.08 -14.45 9.87
CA SER A 28 -4.50 -13.41 9.01
C SER A 28 -4.08 -13.96 7.64
N SER A 29 -3.53 -15.18 7.58
CA SER A 29 -3.15 -15.81 6.31
C SER A 29 -4.36 -16.18 5.44
N ASN A 30 -5.44 -16.63 6.06
CA ASN A 30 -6.70 -16.93 5.36
C ASN A 30 -7.47 -15.64 4.98
N LEU A 31 -7.23 -14.53 5.67
CA LEU A 31 -7.74 -13.21 5.26
C LEU A 31 -6.95 -12.63 4.08
N ALA A 32 -5.61 -12.75 4.08
CA ALA A 32 -4.73 -12.22 3.03
C ALA A 32 -4.97 -12.82 1.62
N GLY A 33 -5.73 -13.91 1.53
CA GLY A 33 -6.15 -14.57 0.29
C GLY A 33 -7.59 -14.26 -0.15
N GLN A 34 -8.31 -13.37 0.53
CA GLN A 34 -9.64 -12.94 0.07
C GLN A 34 -9.51 -12.10 -1.20
N THR A 35 -9.94 -12.68 -2.32
CA THR A 35 -10.09 -12.03 -3.64
C THR A 35 -11.37 -11.22 -3.74
N SER A 36 -11.89 -10.75 -2.60
CA SER A 36 -13.13 -9.99 -2.60
C SER A 36 -12.89 -8.73 -3.42
N ALA A 37 -13.65 -8.55 -4.50
CA ALA A 37 -13.65 -7.30 -5.26
C ALA A 37 -14.24 -6.10 -4.47
N ASP A 38 -14.59 -6.32 -3.20
CA ASP A 38 -15.07 -5.28 -2.31
C ASP A 38 -13.89 -4.41 -1.85
N PRO A 39 -14.03 -3.07 -1.94
CA PRO A 39 -13.04 -2.13 -1.42
C PRO A 39 -12.66 -2.43 0.04
N LEU A 40 -11.38 -2.72 0.27
CA LEU A 40 -10.79 -2.75 1.59
C LEU A 40 -10.37 -1.34 2.02
N ASN A 41 -10.57 -1.05 3.31
CA ASN A 41 -10.00 0.12 3.95
C ASN A 41 -9.08 -0.36 5.06
N LEU A 42 -7.79 -0.43 4.75
CA LEU A 42 -6.76 -0.98 5.60
C LEU A 42 -5.91 0.15 6.19
N ALA A 43 -5.82 0.17 7.52
CA ALA A 43 -4.96 1.10 8.25
C ALA A 43 -3.90 0.30 9.02
N GLY A 44 -2.65 0.70 8.86
CA GLY A 44 -1.53 0.32 9.70
C GLY A 44 -1.60 0.99 11.07
N THR A 45 -0.48 0.92 11.76
CA THR A 45 -0.31 1.26 13.16
C THR A 45 0.70 2.41 13.31
N GLY A 46 1.32 2.55 14.47
CA GLY A 46 2.45 3.47 14.65
C GLY A 46 3.80 2.78 14.53
N GLU A 47 3.81 1.54 14.04
CA GLU A 47 4.98 0.70 13.81
C GLU A 47 5.08 0.36 12.31
N ASN A 48 6.14 -0.35 11.92
CA ASN A 48 6.36 -0.73 10.53
C ASN A 48 5.39 -1.84 10.12
N ASP A 49 4.56 -1.57 9.13
CA ASP A 49 3.50 -2.45 8.66
C ASP A 49 3.71 -2.96 7.23
N VAL A 50 3.06 -4.09 6.91
CA VAL A 50 2.96 -4.62 5.55
C VAL A 50 1.48 -4.71 5.19
N LEU A 51 1.03 -3.82 4.32
CA LEU A 51 -0.36 -3.66 3.92
C LEU A 51 -0.57 -4.17 2.50
N ALA A 52 -1.59 -5.01 2.30
CA ALA A 52 -1.93 -5.55 0.99
C ALA A 52 -3.44 -5.46 0.71
N GLY A 53 -3.81 -4.77 -0.37
CA GLY A 53 -5.20 -4.51 -0.76
C GLY A 53 -5.90 -5.74 -1.31
N GLY A 54 -5.34 -6.37 -2.34
CA GLY A 54 -5.94 -7.57 -2.92
C GLY A 54 -6.53 -7.30 -4.29
N ALA A 55 -7.81 -7.60 -4.47
CA ALA A 55 -8.50 -7.27 -5.70
C ALA A 55 -9.58 -6.26 -5.38
N GLY A 56 -9.82 -5.29 -6.27
CA GLY A 56 -10.80 -4.24 -6.02
C GLY A 56 -10.12 -2.89 -5.84
N ASN A 57 -10.90 -1.86 -5.54
CA ASN A 57 -10.37 -0.51 -5.39
C ASN A 57 -10.19 -0.21 -3.90
N ASP A 58 -8.98 -0.39 -3.40
CA ASP A 58 -8.69 -0.37 -1.98
C ASP A 58 -8.14 0.98 -1.52
N THR A 59 -8.19 1.20 -0.21
CA THR A 59 -7.53 2.32 0.46
C THR A 59 -6.62 1.78 1.54
N LEU A 60 -5.32 2.03 1.41
CA LEU A 60 -4.28 1.60 2.36
C LEU A 60 -3.63 2.83 2.97
N SER A 61 -3.54 2.86 4.31
CA SER A 61 -2.90 3.92 5.10
C SER A 61 -1.87 3.32 6.04
N GLY A 62 -0.57 3.54 5.82
CA GLY A 62 0.54 3.08 6.66
C GLY A 62 0.56 3.72 8.06
N ALA A 63 0.20 5.00 8.12
CA ALA A 63 0.20 5.85 9.31
C ALA A 63 1.60 6.28 9.77
N ALA A 64 2.25 5.61 10.72
CA ALA A 64 3.61 5.97 11.12
C ALA A 64 4.49 4.73 11.21
N GLY A 65 5.73 4.83 10.75
CA GLY A 65 6.62 3.67 10.62
C GLY A 65 7.16 3.58 9.19
N ASP A 66 8.12 2.70 8.97
CA ASP A 66 8.60 2.43 7.60
C ASP A 66 7.74 1.32 6.99
N ASP A 67 6.74 1.71 6.19
CA ASP A 67 5.68 0.81 5.76
C ASP A 67 5.90 0.23 4.36
N VAL A 68 5.32 -0.95 4.10
CA VAL A 68 5.24 -1.55 2.76
C VAL A 68 3.80 -1.66 2.31
N LEU A 69 3.43 -0.94 1.24
CA LEU A 69 2.07 -0.90 0.71
C LEU A 69 2.01 -1.55 -0.68
N ASP A 70 1.09 -2.51 -0.84
CA ASP A 70 0.82 -3.22 -2.09
C ASP A 70 -0.69 -3.21 -2.39
N GLY A 71 -1.14 -2.34 -3.29
CA GLY A 71 -2.55 -2.29 -3.70
C GLY A 71 -3.01 -3.59 -4.37
N ARG A 72 -2.08 -4.23 -5.10
CA ARG A 72 -2.31 -5.35 -6.00
C ARG A 72 -3.21 -4.94 -7.17
N THR A 73 -4.36 -5.55 -7.39
CA THR A 73 -5.14 -5.33 -8.63
C THR A 73 -6.35 -4.45 -8.38
N GLY A 74 -6.47 -3.36 -9.12
CA GLY A 74 -7.63 -2.47 -9.08
C GLY A 74 -7.21 -1.03 -9.26
N ASN A 75 -7.94 -0.09 -8.67
CA ASN A 75 -7.51 1.31 -8.65
C ASN A 75 -7.41 1.74 -7.20
N ASP A 76 -6.20 1.66 -6.66
CA ASP A 76 -5.98 1.77 -5.23
C ASP A 76 -5.52 3.17 -4.82
N ARG A 77 -5.81 3.50 -3.56
CA ARG A 77 -5.29 4.69 -2.91
C ARG A 77 -4.34 4.31 -1.80
N LEU A 78 -3.07 4.69 -1.96
CA LEU A 78 -1.99 4.33 -1.06
C LEU A 78 -1.47 5.59 -0.36
N ASP A 79 -1.46 5.59 0.97
CA ASP A 79 -0.89 6.64 1.80
C ASP A 79 0.07 6.01 2.80
N GLY A 80 1.37 6.17 2.60
CA GLY A 80 2.37 5.63 3.53
C GLY A 80 2.39 6.37 4.86
N GLY A 81 1.91 7.62 4.91
CA GLY A 81 1.99 8.42 6.13
C GLY A 81 3.42 8.89 6.43
N ALA A 82 3.86 8.70 7.67
CA ALA A 82 5.13 9.19 8.19
C ALA A 82 6.16 8.07 8.32
N GLY A 83 7.39 8.29 7.85
CA GLY A 83 8.42 7.25 7.82
C GLY A 83 9.10 7.19 6.46
N ASP A 84 9.85 6.14 6.16
CA ASP A 84 10.39 5.88 4.82
C ASP A 84 9.65 4.69 4.20
N ASP A 85 8.72 4.98 3.29
CA ASP A 85 7.73 4.00 2.83
C ASP A 85 8.13 3.33 1.52
N ILE A 86 7.68 2.09 1.32
CA ILE A 86 7.84 1.33 0.08
C ILE A 86 6.49 1.04 -0.54
N TYR A 87 6.27 1.52 -1.76
CA TYR A 87 5.07 1.24 -2.55
C TYR A 87 5.40 0.22 -3.64
N LEU A 88 4.73 -0.93 -3.63
CA LEU A 88 4.86 -1.95 -4.66
C LEU A 88 3.89 -1.65 -5.79
N PHE A 89 4.41 -1.64 -7.03
CA PHE A 89 3.59 -1.45 -8.22
C PHE A 89 4.10 -2.34 -9.36
N GLY A 90 3.21 -2.80 -10.23
CA GLY A 90 3.55 -3.76 -11.26
C GLY A 90 2.52 -3.84 -12.38
N LYS A 91 2.74 -4.75 -13.32
CA LYS A 91 1.82 -4.97 -14.43
C LYS A 91 0.52 -5.61 -13.92
N GLY A 92 -0.62 -5.11 -14.41
CA GLY A 92 -1.95 -5.56 -13.99
C GLY A 92 -2.39 -4.99 -12.64
N ALA A 93 -1.65 -4.03 -12.09
CA ALA A 93 -2.04 -3.36 -10.87
C ALA A 93 -3.25 -2.44 -11.08
N GLY A 94 -3.43 -1.91 -12.29
CA GLY A 94 -4.46 -0.92 -12.61
C GLY A 94 -3.97 0.51 -12.37
N GLN A 95 -4.86 1.41 -11.94
CA GLN A 95 -4.57 2.85 -11.86
C GLN A 95 -4.55 3.33 -10.41
N ASP A 96 -3.36 3.29 -9.83
CA ASP A 96 -3.16 3.58 -8.41
C ASP A 96 -2.74 5.02 -8.17
N THR A 97 -3.05 5.53 -6.98
CA THR A 97 -2.67 6.86 -6.54
C THR A 97 -1.96 6.82 -5.20
N ILE A 98 -0.72 7.29 -5.18
CA ILE A 98 0.05 7.54 -3.96
C ILE A 98 -0.18 8.97 -3.49
N SER A 99 -0.37 9.12 -2.19
CA SER A 99 -0.28 10.39 -1.49
C SER A 99 0.76 10.25 -0.40
N SER A 100 1.86 10.99 -0.52
CA SER A 100 2.89 11.06 0.51
C SER A 100 3.02 12.52 0.94
N TYR A 101 2.09 12.96 1.79
CA TYR A 101 2.14 14.30 2.35
C TYR A 101 2.80 14.25 3.72
N GLU A 102 4.13 14.37 3.74
CA GLU A 102 4.88 14.59 4.98
C GLU A 102 5.97 15.65 4.74
N GLY A 103 6.02 16.66 5.61
CA GLY A 103 6.97 17.77 5.51
C GLY A 103 8.36 17.47 6.07
N ARG A 104 8.67 16.21 6.39
CA ARG A 104 9.95 15.82 7.01
C ARG A 104 11.09 15.96 5.98
N VAL A 105 12.08 16.77 6.32
CA VAL A 105 13.29 16.91 5.50
C VAL A 105 14.03 15.58 5.46
N GLY A 106 14.28 15.07 4.26
CA GLY A 106 15.02 13.82 4.06
C GLY A 106 14.16 12.55 4.10
N LYS A 107 12.83 12.65 4.05
CA LYS A 107 11.96 11.50 3.80
C LYS A 107 12.39 10.78 2.52
N LEU A 108 12.53 9.46 2.57
CA LEU A 108 12.94 8.63 1.44
C LEU A 108 11.90 7.55 1.14
N ASP A 109 10.84 7.96 0.45
CA ASP A 109 9.88 7.01 -0.09
C ASP A 109 10.41 6.35 -1.37
N THR A 110 10.11 5.07 -1.52
CA THR A 110 10.55 4.26 -2.65
C THR A 110 9.36 3.62 -3.35
N VAL A 111 9.17 3.93 -4.63
CA VAL A 111 8.33 3.10 -5.51
C VAL A 111 9.18 1.94 -6.03
N ARG A 112 8.79 0.71 -5.69
CA ARG A 112 9.43 -0.50 -6.18
C ARG A 112 8.59 -1.11 -7.29
N LEU A 113 9.06 -0.94 -8.52
CA LEU A 113 8.46 -1.52 -9.71
C LEU A 113 8.80 -3.01 -9.78
N THR A 114 7.79 -3.87 -9.68
CA THR A 114 7.94 -5.32 -9.68
C THR A 114 7.78 -5.88 -11.10
N ALA A 115 8.72 -6.73 -11.52
CA ALA A 115 8.75 -7.33 -12.86
C ALA A 115 8.69 -6.32 -14.04
N LEU A 116 9.14 -5.08 -13.81
CA LEU A 116 9.23 -4.02 -14.81
C LEU A 116 10.66 -3.48 -14.88
N ASN A 117 11.10 -3.12 -16.08
CA ASN A 117 12.36 -2.45 -16.34
C ASN A 117 12.13 -0.99 -16.77
N ALA A 118 13.21 -0.21 -16.86
CA ALA A 118 13.12 1.19 -17.30
C ALA A 118 12.52 1.35 -18.72
N SER A 119 12.69 0.37 -19.61
CA SER A 119 12.07 0.37 -20.94
C SER A 119 10.57 0.13 -20.93
N ASP A 120 10.06 -0.47 -19.84
CA ASP A 120 8.67 -0.90 -19.72
C ASP A 120 7.78 0.22 -19.19
N ILE A 121 8.36 1.38 -18.85
CA ILE A 121 7.61 2.52 -18.32
C ILE A 121 7.83 3.80 -19.13
N SER A 122 6.91 4.74 -18.95
CA SER A 122 7.06 6.13 -19.37
C SER A 122 6.62 7.06 -18.24
N LEU A 123 7.26 8.22 -18.13
CA LEU A 123 6.97 9.22 -17.10
C LEU A 123 6.26 10.40 -17.73
N VAL A 124 5.18 10.85 -17.10
CA VAL A 124 4.43 12.04 -17.50
C VAL A 124 4.28 12.92 -16.27
N ARG A 125 4.57 14.21 -16.43
CA ARG A 125 4.15 15.23 -15.46
C ARG A 125 2.74 15.68 -15.83
N ASP A 126 1.83 15.62 -14.86
CA ASP A 126 0.47 16.11 -15.00
C ASP A 126 0.19 17.13 -13.88
N ALA A 127 0.19 18.40 -14.23
CA ALA A 127 0.22 19.52 -13.27
C ALA A 127 1.35 19.37 -12.24
N ASN A 128 1.02 19.06 -10.99
CA ASN A 128 1.97 18.87 -9.89
C ASN A 128 2.24 17.39 -9.57
N ASP A 129 1.65 16.48 -10.33
CA ASP A 129 1.76 15.05 -10.10
C ASP A 129 2.80 14.44 -11.04
N LEU A 130 3.49 13.42 -10.54
CA LEU A 130 4.27 12.50 -11.36
C LEU A 130 3.42 11.29 -11.67
N VAL A 131 3.27 10.94 -12.94
CA VAL A 131 2.55 9.75 -13.40
C VAL A 131 3.53 8.80 -14.06
N ILE A 132 3.58 7.56 -13.56
CA ILE A 132 4.34 6.45 -14.13
C ILE A 132 3.35 5.57 -14.89
N ASN A 133 3.50 5.46 -16.22
CA ASN A 133 2.68 4.57 -17.03
C ASN A 133 3.47 3.30 -17.37
N VAL A 134 2.78 2.15 -17.40
CA VAL A 134 3.34 0.90 -17.92
C VAL A 134 3.06 0.81 -19.42
N ASN A 135 4.11 0.72 -20.23
CA ASN A 135 4.01 0.74 -21.68
C ASN A 135 3.25 -0.50 -22.19
N GLY A 136 2.24 -0.27 -23.02
CA GLY A 136 1.42 -1.34 -23.60
C GLY A 136 0.32 -1.87 -22.69
N THR A 137 0.06 -1.24 -21.54
CA THR A 137 -1.11 -1.50 -20.70
C THR A 137 -1.85 -0.21 -20.35
N ALA A 138 -2.93 -0.34 -19.57
CA ALA A 138 -3.62 0.79 -18.96
C ALA A 138 -3.16 1.05 -17.52
N ASP A 139 -2.12 0.34 -17.04
CA ASP A 139 -1.66 0.46 -15.67
C ASP A 139 -0.89 1.78 -15.51
N SER A 140 -1.20 2.52 -14.44
CA SER A 140 -0.53 3.78 -14.13
C SER A 140 -0.44 4.00 -12.62
N LEU A 141 0.67 4.56 -12.16
CA LEU A 141 0.85 5.00 -10.78
C LEU A 141 0.98 6.52 -10.75
N ARG A 142 0.03 7.20 -10.10
CA ARG A 142 0.05 8.65 -9.89
C ARG A 142 0.60 8.97 -8.50
N ILE A 143 1.67 9.74 -8.44
CA ILE A 143 2.24 10.28 -7.21
C ILE A 143 1.80 11.73 -7.10
N SER A 144 0.87 11.97 -6.18
CA SER A 144 0.21 13.27 -6.01
C SER A 144 1.19 14.31 -5.49
N ASN A 145 1.14 15.52 -6.04
CA ASN A 145 1.89 16.69 -5.56
C ASN A 145 3.42 16.56 -5.56
N HIS A 146 3.98 15.59 -6.29
CA HIS A 146 5.41 15.36 -6.40
C HIS A 146 6.22 16.63 -6.73
N PHE A 147 5.63 17.55 -7.51
CA PHE A 147 6.28 18.78 -7.97
C PHE A 147 5.87 20.07 -7.22
N ILE A 148 5.08 20.01 -6.13
CA ILE A 148 4.63 21.23 -5.41
C ILE A 148 5.79 22.05 -4.83
N GLY A 149 6.92 21.43 -4.49
CA GLY A 149 8.14 22.11 -4.02
C GLY A 149 9.06 22.60 -5.13
N GLU A 150 8.86 22.17 -6.38
CA GLU A 150 9.62 22.62 -7.55
C GLU A 150 9.06 23.94 -8.09
N ALA A 151 8.87 24.93 -7.22
CA ALA A 151 8.57 26.28 -7.64
C ALA A 151 9.57 26.68 -8.73
N THR A 152 9.04 26.87 -9.93
CA THR A 152 9.72 27.28 -11.16
C THR A 152 10.80 28.31 -10.85
N SER A 153 12.06 27.86 -10.87
CA SER A 153 13.19 28.76 -11.10
C SER A 153 13.14 29.18 -12.56
N GLY A 154 12.22 30.09 -12.87
CA GLY A 154 12.19 30.86 -14.11
C GLY A 154 13.09 32.08 -13.99
#